data_AF-A0A5B9VWS3-F1
#
_entry.id   AF-A0A5B9VWS3-F1
#
_cell.length_a   1.000
_cell.length_b   1.000
_cell.length_c   1.000
_cell.angle_alpha   90.00
_cell.angle_beta   90.00
_cell.angle_gamma   90.00
#
_symmetry.space_group_name_H-M   'P 1'
#
loop_
_entity.id
_entity.type
_entity.pdbx_description
1 polymer ?
#
loop_
_entity_poly.entity_id
_entity_poly.type
_entity_poly.pdbx_seq_one_letter_code
_entity_poly.pdbx_strand_id
1 'polypeptide(L)'
;MTEVGPEGRAEGEEATPVAERDLKTAAGEAAELAGLIARDAGRLLDQHGRLIRGEIRRGVRSAVPGVAMVGAGAGLAAVGGGLGALMVVHALNRFTRIPLWGCYALVGGAAATAGAGLMAGGARRIGAIDLVPRRTLGALKEDVSWIKSRLIQPPS
;
A
#
# COMPACT_ATOMS: atom_id res chain seq x y z
N MET A 1 65.37 -70.81 -0.78
CA MET A 1 64.08 -71.31 -1.30
C MET A 1 63.46 -72.08 -0.16
N THR A 2 62.34 -71.69 0.46
CA THR A 2 61.15 -71.04 -0.09
C THR A 2 60.26 -70.54 1.05
N GLU A 3 59.73 -69.33 0.85
CA GLU A 3 58.39 -68.84 1.23
C GLU A 3 57.93 -68.86 2.69
N VAL A 4 57.82 -67.63 3.21
CA VAL A 4 57.08 -67.24 4.42
C VAL A 4 55.60 -67.10 4.06
N GLY A 5 54.75 -67.82 4.79
CA GLY A 5 53.33 -67.53 4.99
C GLY A 5 52.93 -68.18 6.31
N PRO A 6 51.86 -67.76 7.03
CA PRO A 6 50.73 -66.92 6.63
C PRO A 6 50.49 -65.78 7.65
N GLU A 7 49.26 -65.25 7.71
CA GLU A 7 48.69 -64.39 8.78
C GLU A 7 48.72 -62.89 8.51
N GLY A 8 47.57 -62.36 8.11
CA GLY A 8 47.30 -60.94 8.25
C GLY A 8 46.12 -60.43 7.43
N ARG A 9 44.98 -60.27 8.12
CA ARG A 9 43.94 -59.28 7.82
C ARG A 9 42.77 -59.73 6.94
N ALA A 10 41.98 -60.64 7.49
CA ALA A 10 40.53 -60.47 7.42
C ALA A 10 40.13 -59.32 8.38
N GLU A 11 38.97 -58.72 8.10
CA GLU A 11 38.19 -57.84 8.96
C GLU A 11 38.40 -56.32 8.79
N GLY A 12 37.61 -55.75 7.88
CA GLY A 12 37.29 -54.33 7.93
C GLY A 12 36.67 -53.74 6.66
N GLU A 13 35.60 -54.29 6.06
CA GLU A 13 34.94 -53.56 4.94
C GLU A 13 33.49 -53.96 4.56
N GLU A 14 32.59 -54.41 5.46
CA GLU A 14 31.21 -54.78 5.00
C GLU A 14 30.02 -54.25 5.82
N ALA A 15 30.15 -53.11 6.52
CA ALA A 15 29.06 -52.58 7.36
C ALA A 15 28.48 -51.21 6.93
N THR A 16 28.58 -50.78 5.67
CA THR A 16 28.20 -49.41 5.24
C THR A 16 27.35 -49.20 3.97
N PRO A 17 26.73 -50.19 3.28
CA PRO A 17 25.92 -49.88 2.09
C PRO A 17 24.43 -49.61 2.37
N VAL A 18 23.87 -50.04 3.51
CA VAL A 18 22.42 -49.95 3.79
C VAL A 18 22.04 -48.63 4.47
N ALA A 19 22.79 -48.20 5.48
CA ALA A 19 22.50 -46.98 6.24
C ALA A 19 22.58 -45.69 5.39
N GLU A 20 23.47 -45.64 4.38
CA GLU A 20 23.60 -44.50 3.48
C GLU A 20 22.40 -44.37 2.52
N ARG A 21 21.82 -45.51 2.11
CA ARG A 21 20.65 -45.56 1.22
C ARG A 21 19.39 -45.06 1.92
N ASP A 22 19.19 -45.45 3.17
CA ASP A 22 18.02 -45.03 3.95
C ASP A 22 18.02 -43.52 4.21
N LEU A 23 19.19 -42.95 4.52
CA LEU A 23 19.36 -41.51 4.73
C LEU A 23 19.07 -40.70 3.45
N LYS A 24 19.54 -41.19 2.31
CA LYS A 24 19.31 -40.55 0.99
C LYS A 24 17.83 -40.61 0.59
N THR A 25 17.14 -41.67 0.97
CA THR A 25 15.70 -41.85 0.69
C THR A 25 14.86 -40.91 1.56
N ALA A 26 15.15 -40.83 2.86
CA ALA A 26 14.49 -39.88 3.77
C ALA A 26 14.74 -38.41 3.37
N ALA A 27 15.95 -38.08 2.92
CA ALA A 27 16.26 -36.74 2.40
C ALA A 27 15.47 -36.42 1.11
N GLY A 28 15.26 -37.42 0.24
CA GLY A 28 14.43 -37.30 -0.96
C GLY A 28 12.95 -37.05 -0.63
N GLU A 29 12.39 -37.81 0.31
CA GLU A 29 11.01 -37.65 0.77
C GLU A 29 10.78 -36.29 1.45
N ALA A 30 11.71 -35.85 2.31
CA ALA A 30 11.65 -34.54 2.94
C ALA A 30 11.70 -33.40 1.92
N ALA A 31 12.54 -33.52 0.88
CA ALA A 31 12.61 -32.56 -0.21
C ALA A 31 11.31 -32.54 -1.05
N GLU A 32 10.69 -33.70 -1.25
CA GLU A 32 9.41 -33.81 -1.96
C GLU A 32 8.26 -33.14 -1.19
N LEU A 33 8.15 -33.40 0.11
CA LEU A 33 7.16 -32.78 1.00
C LEU A 33 7.35 -31.26 1.09
N ALA A 34 8.60 -30.79 1.24
CA ALA A 34 8.90 -29.37 1.21
C ALA A 34 8.50 -28.73 -0.13
N GLY A 35 8.73 -29.42 -1.24
CA GLY A 35 8.31 -28.99 -2.57
C GLY A 35 6.78 -28.90 -2.71
N LEU A 36 6.03 -29.83 -2.12
CA LEU A 36 4.57 -29.81 -2.11
C LEU A 36 4.02 -28.62 -1.31
N ILE A 37 4.55 -28.38 -0.10
CA ILE A 37 4.15 -27.26 0.76
C ILE A 37 4.51 -25.91 0.11
N ALA A 38 5.70 -25.79 -0.48
CA ALA A 38 6.12 -24.57 -1.18
C ALA A 38 5.20 -24.25 -2.37
N ARG A 39 4.79 -25.27 -3.14
CA ARG A 39 3.82 -25.11 -4.23
C ARG A 39 2.44 -24.68 -3.73
N ASP A 40 1.97 -25.24 -2.62
CA ASP A 40 0.68 -24.84 -2.04
C ASP A 40 0.69 -23.43 -1.47
N ALA A 41 1.76 -23.06 -0.75
CA ALA A 41 1.95 -21.69 -0.29
C ALA A 41 1.97 -20.69 -1.46
N GLY A 42 2.64 -21.04 -2.56
CA GLY A 42 2.62 -20.26 -3.81
C GLY A 42 1.19 -20.10 -4.37
N ARG A 43 0.40 -21.18 -4.42
CA ARG A 43 -1.00 -21.14 -4.90
C ARG A 43 -1.89 -20.24 -4.04
N LEU A 44 -1.73 -20.24 -2.73
CA LEU A 44 -2.46 -19.38 -1.79
C LEU A 44 -2.10 -17.89 -1.94
N LEU A 45 -0.81 -17.59 -2.04
CA LEU A 45 -0.32 -16.23 -2.26
C LEU A 45 -0.81 -15.66 -3.59
N ASP A 46 -0.84 -16.48 -4.63
CA ASP A 46 -1.40 -16.13 -5.93
C ASP A 46 -2.90 -15.81 -5.85
N GLN A 47 -3.66 -16.58 -5.06
CA GLN A 47 -5.09 -16.31 -4.83
C GLN A 47 -5.31 -14.98 -4.09
N HIS A 48 -4.56 -14.74 -3.01
CA HIS A 48 -4.65 -13.50 -2.25
C HIS A 48 -4.19 -12.30 -3.07
N GLY A 49 -3.14 -12.46 -3.89
CA GLY A 49 -2.67 -11.44 -4.82
C GLY A 49 -3.71 -11.07 -5.88
N ARG A 50 -4.44 -12.07 -6.43
CA ARG A 50 -5.53 -11.81 -7.38
C ARG A 50 -6.71 -11.08 -6.73
N LEU A 51 -7.06 -11.41 -5.49
CA LEU A 51 -8.11 -10.71 -4.74
C LEU A 51 -7.74 -9.25 -4.47
N ILE A 52 -6.55 -9.01 -3.92
CA ILE A 52 -6.05 -7.64 -3.63
C ILE A 52 -6.00 -6.80 -4.91
N ARG A 53 -5.44 -7.34 -6.00
CA ARG A 53 -5.46 -6.65 -7.31
C ARG A 53 -6.88 -6.40 -7.82
N GLY A 54 -7.81 -7.30 -7.54
CA GLY A 54 -9.23 -7.15 -7.87
C GLY A 54 -9.88 -5.99 -7.12
N GLU A 55 -9.66 -5.92 -5.80
CA GLU A 55 -10.17 -4.86 -4.91
C GLU A 55 -9.63 -3.50 -5.33
N ILE A 56 -8.31 -3.39 -5.55
CA ILE A 56 -7.66 -2.17 -6.01
C ILE A 56 -8.23 -1.74 -7.36
N ARG A 57 -8.35 -2.66 -8.32
CA ARG A 57 -8.91 -2.32 -9.65
C ARG A 57 -10.36 -1.86 -9.57
N ARG A 58 -11.17 -2.47 -8.71
CA ARG A 58 -12.56 -2.05 -8.47
C ARG A 58 -12.62 -0.66 -7.82
N GLY A 59 -11.81 -0.40 -6.80
CA GLY A 59 -11.72 0.90 -6.14
C GLY A 59 -11.25 2.01 -7.08
N VAL A 60 -10.25 1.75 -7.92
CA VAL A 60 -9.81 2.71 -8.94
C VAL A 60 -10.93 2.96 -9.96
N ARG A 61 -11.58 1.90 -10.47
CA ARG A 61 -12.62 2.03 -11.50
C ARG A 61 -13.87 2.76 -10.99
N SER A 62 -14.21 2.65 -9.71
CA SER A 62 -15.32 3.40 -9.11
C SER A 62 -14.96 4.85 -8.77
N ALA A 63 -13.69 5.14 -8.45
CA ALA A 63 -13.24 6.49 -8.10
C ALA A 63 -13.04 7.40 -9.34
N VAL A 64 -12.53 6.85 -10.44
CA VAL A 64 -12.17 7.62 -11.65
C VAL A 64 -13.32 8.49 -12.20
N PRO A 65 -14.56 7.97 -12.39
CA PRO A 65 -15.65 8.78 -12.94
C PRO A 65 -16.06 9.94 -12.03
N GLY A 66 -16.05 9.71 -10.71
CA GLY A 66 -16.40 10.73 -9.73
C GLY A 66 -15.38 11.88 -9.70
N VAL A 67 -14.09 11.55 -9.73
CA VAL A 67 -13.01 12.54 -9.79
C VAL A 67 -13.05 13.31 -11.13
N ALA A 68 -13.31 12.62 -12.24
CA ALA A 68 -13.42 13.26 -13.55
C ALA A 68 -14.59 14.25 -13.63
N MET A 69 -15.78 13.88 -13.13
CA MET A 69 -16.94 14.79 -13.10
C MET A 69 -16.70 16.00 -12.19
N VAL A 70 -16.12 15.79 -11.00
CA VAL A 70 -15.82 16.90 -10.08
C VAL A 70 -14.77 17.82 -10.69
N GLY A 71 -13.72 17.27 -11.30
CA GLY A 71 -12.69 18.05 -11.99
C GLY A 71 -13.24 18.85 -13.17
N ALA A 72 -14.07 18.21 -14.00
CA ALA A 72 -14.72 18.88 -15.14
C ALA A 72 -15.66 20.00 -14.68
N GLY A 73 -16.48 19.75 -13.64
CA GLY A 73 -17.37 20.75 -13.06
C GLY A 73 -16.61 21.92 -12.44
N ALA A 74 -15.53 21.64 -11.69
CA ALA A 74 -14.68 22.67 -11.12
C ALA A 74 -13.98 23.51 -12.21
N GLY A 75 -13.49 22.87 -13.27
CA GLY A 75 -12.89 23.54 -14.42
C GLY A 75 -13.90 24.44 -15.14
N LEU A 76 -15.11 23.93 -15.41
CA LEU A 76 -16.16 24.72 -16.05
C LEU A 76 -16.63 25.88 -15.18
N ALA A 77 -16.73 25.69 -13.86
CA ALA A 77 -17.05 26.75 -12.92
C ALA A 77 -15.95 27.82 -12.84
N ALA A 78 -14.68 27.42 -12.91
CA ALA A 78 -13.55 28.36 -12.96
C ALA A 78 -13.57 29.21 -14.23
N VAL A 79 -13.79 28.58 -15.40
CA VAL A 79 -13.92 29.27 -16.68
C VAL A 79 -15.14 30.20 -16.68
N GLY A 80 -16.32 29.69 -16.32
CA GLY A 80 -17.55 30.47 -16.26
C GLY A 80 -17.48 31.63 -15.26
N GLY A 81 -16.88 31.41 -14.09
CA GLY A 81 -16.63 32.45 -13.09
C GLY A 81 -15.67 33.53 -13.61
N GLY A 82 -14.60 33.14 -14.30
CA GLY A 82 -13.67 34.07 -14.93
C GLY A 82 -14.32 34.93 -16.03
N LEU A 83 -15.08 34.30 -16.93
CA LEU A 83 -15.85 35.02 -17.95
C LEU A 83 -16.94 35.92 -17.35
N GLY A 84 -17.62 35.46 -16.30
CA GLY A 84 -18.59 36.26 -15.56
C GLY A 84 -17.96 37.48 -14.90
N ALA A 85 -16.77 37.34 -14.32
CA ALA A 85 -16.00 38.46 -13.78
C ALA A 85 -15.66 39.49 -14.86
N LEU A 86 -15.22 39.05 -16.03
CA LEU A 86 -14.96 39.93 -17.17
C LEU A 86 -16.21 40.68 -17.63
N MET A 87 -17.35 40.00 -17.68
CA MET A 87 -18.65 40.58 -18.05
C MET A 87 -19.08 41.66 -17.04
N VAL A 88 -18.94 41.40 -15.74
CA VAL A 88 -19.22 42.39 -14.68
C VAL A 88 -18.27 43.58 -14.75
N VAL A 89 -16.97 43.36 -14.95
CA VAL A 89 -15.98 44.44 -15.09
C VAL A 89 -16.30 45.34 -16.29
N HIS A 90 -16.64 44.76 -17.44
CA HIS A 90 -17.02 45.52 -18.63
C HIS A 90 -18.35 46.28 -18.44
N ALA A 91 -19.34 45.66 -17.81
CA ALA A 91 -20.61 46.31 -17.49
C ALA A 91 -20.43 47.49 -16.51
N LEU A 92 -19.60 47.34 -15.48
CA LEU A 92 -19.34 48.41 -14.50
C LEU A 92 -18.51 49.55 -15.09
N ASN A 93 -17.53 49.24 -15.95
CA ASN A 93 -16.74 50.24 -16.67
C ASN A 93 -17.64 51.09 -17.60
N ARG A 94 -18.63 50.47 -18.26
CA ARG A 94 -19.59 51.18 -19.11
C ARG A 94 -20.47 52.16 -18.33
N PHE A 95 -20.77 51.86 -17.07
CA PHE A 95 -21.75 52.63 -16.28
C PHE A 95 -21.13 53.64 -15.30
N THR A 96 -19.89 53.44 -14.84
CA THR A 96 -19.44 54.10 -13.59
C THR A 96 -18.12 54.89 -13.69
N ARG A 97 -17.34 54.82 -14.78
CA ARG A 97 -16.00 55.48 -14.88
C ARG A 97 -15.01 55.10 -13.74
N ILE A 98 -15.24 54.00 -13.02
CA ILE A 98 -14.37 53.50 -11.94
C ILE A 98 -13.20 52.69 -12.54
N PRO A 99 -11.96 52.79 -12.01
CA PRO A 99 -10.81 52.06 -12.52
C PRO A 99 -11.00 50.53 -12.45
N LEU A 100 -10.62 49.86 -13.54
CA LEU A 100 -10.88 48.43 -13.78
C LEU A 100 -10.38 47.50 -12.66
N TRP A 101 -9.33 47.90 -11.95
CA TRP A 101 -8.67 47.07 -10.93
C TRP A 101 -9.58 46.77 -9.71
N GLY A 102 -10.46 47.70 -9.33
CA GLY A 102 -11.39 47.51 -8.21
C GLY A 102 -12.50 46.48 -8.52
N CYS A 103 -12.95 46.43 -9.77
CA CYS A 103 -13.96 45.48 -10.21
C CYS A 103 -13.40 44.05 -10.26
N TYR A 104 -12.16 43.90 -10.73
CA TYR A 104 -11.45 42.62 -10.70
C TYR A 104 -11.19 42.14 -9.27
N ALA A 105 -10.79 43.05 -8.37
CA ALA A 105 -10.55 42.70 -6.97
C ALA A 105 -11.82 42.20 -6.26
N LEU A 106 -12.98 42.79 -6.54
CA LEU A 106 -14.23 42.38 -5.89
C LEU A 106 -14.72 41.02 -6.36
N VAL A 107 -14.78 40.79 -7.68
CA VAL A 107 -15.26 39.51 -8.23
C VAL A 107 -14.24 38.40 -8.03
N GLY A 108 -12.96 38.69 -8.25
CA GLY A 108 -11.86 37.77 -7.96
C GLY A 108 -11.79 37.44 -6.47
N GLY A 109 -12.00 38.43 -5.60
CA GLY A 109 -12.10 38.25 -4.16
C GLY A 109 -13.28 37.35 -3.76
N ALA A 110 -14.48 37.59 -4.27
CA ALA A 110 -15.64 36.75 -3.98
C ALA A 110 -15.45 35.29 -4.45
N ALA A 111 -14.91 35.10 -5.66
CA ALA A 111 -14.60 33.79 -6.19
C ALA A 111 -13.49 33.08 -5.39
N ALA A 112 -12.43 33.80 -5.01
CA ALA A 112 -11.36 33.28 -4.16
C ALA A 112 -11.87 32.89 -2.77
N THR A 113 -12.79 33.68 -2.19
CA THR A 113 -13.37 33.39 -0.87
C THR A 113 -14.28 32.15 -0.94
N ALA A 114 -15.12 32.06 -1.96
CA ALA A 114 -15.97 30.88 -2.18
C ALA A 114 -15.13 29.63 -2.47
N GLY A 115 -14.10 29.74 -3.31
CA GLY A 115 -13.15 28.68 -3.61
C GLY A 115 -12.39 28.22 -2.36
N ALA A 116 -11.86 29.15 -1.57
CA ALA A 116 -11.19 28.85 -0.30
C ALA A 116 -12.15 28.18 0.71
N GLY A 117 -13.41 28.62 0.77
CA GLY A 117 -14.44 27.99 1.60
C GLY A 117 -14.75 26.55 1.19
N LEU A 118 -14.87 26.29 -0.13
CA LEU A 118 -15.04 24.95 -0.66
C LEU A 118 -13.81 24.06 -0.43
N MET A 119 -12.61 24.60 -0.63
CA MET A 119 -11.34 23.89 -0.39
C MET A 119 -11.19 23.53 1.09
N ALA A 120 -11.51 24.48 1.99
CA ALA A 120 -11.48 24.26 3.44
C ALA A 120 -12.56 23.27 3.87
N GLY A 121 -13.76 23.34 3.31
CA GLY A 121 -14.84 22.39 3.56
C GLY A 121 -14.50 20.98 3.07
N GLY A 122 -13.90 20.88 1.88
CA GLY A 122 -13.39 19.63 1.31
C GLY A 122 -12.25 19.04 2.15
N ALA A 123 -11.26 19.84 2.52
CA ALA A 123 -10.14 19.42 3.36
C ALA A 123 -10.62 18.94 4.75
N ARG A 124 -11.59 19.63 5.35
CA ARG A 124 -12.21 19.19 6.61
C ARG A 124 -12.99 17.89 6.45
N ARG A 125 -13.71 17.71 5.34
CA ARG A 125 -14.43 16.46 5.05
C ARG A 125 -13.47 15.30 4.77
N ILE A 126 -12.37 15.53 4.06
CA ILE A 126 -11.34 14.50 3.81
C ILE A 126 -10.62 14.12 5.11
N GLY A 127 -10.35 15.08 6.00
CA GLY A 127 -9.80 14.81 7.33
C GLY A 127 -10.80 14.17 8.31
N ALA A 128 -12.10 14.33 8.06
CA ALA A 128 -13.18 13.75 8.87
C ALA A 128 -13.71 12.40 8.33
N ILE A 129 -13.43 12.08 7.06
CA ILE A 129 -13.53 10.70 6.56
C ILE A 129 -12.40 9.94 7.26
N ASP A 130 -12.74 8.91 8.03
CA ASP A 130 -11.85 8.05 8.81
C ASP A 130 -10.74 7.36 7.98
N LEU A 131 -9.80 8.12 7.42
CA LEU A 131 -8.54 7.57 6.89
C LEU A 131 -7.54 7.26 8.02
N VAL A 132 -7.87 7.62 9.26
CA VAL A 132 -7.12 7.22 10.46
C VAL A 132 -8.01 6.32 11.31
N PRO A 133 -7.94 4.98 11.15
CA PRO A 133 -8.69 4.07 11.99
C PRO A 133 -8.18 4.21 13.42
N ARG A 134 -8.92 4.94 14.26
CA ARG A 134 -8.59 5.17 15.67
C ARG A 134 -8.40 3.86 16.45
N ARG A 135 -9.04 2.78 16.02
CA ARG A 135 -8.89 1.43 16.59
C ARG A 135 -7.50 0.83 16.38
N THR A 136 -6.90 1.02 15.22
CA THR A 136 -5.57 0.45 14.89
C THR A 136 -4.46 1.20 15.60
N LEU A 137 -4.60 2.52 15.78
CA LEU A 137 -3.63 3.31 16.55
C LEU A 137 -3.64 2.98 18.05
N GLY A 138 -4.80 2.60 18.60
CA GLY A 138 -4.91 2.13 19.98
C GLY A 138 -4.15 0.81 20.18
N ALA A 139 -4.40 -0.17 19.31
CA ALA A 139 -3.71 -1.45 19.34
C ALA A 139 -2.18 -1.29 19.17
N LEU A 140 -1.74 -0.47 18.21
CA LEU A 140 -0.30 -0.24 17.98
C LEU A 140 0.40 0.41 19.19
N LYS A 141 -0.29 1.29 19.92
CA LYS A 141 0.26 1.92 21.14
C LYS A 141 0.37 0.92 22.28
N GLU A 142 -0.60 0.02 22.40
CA GLU A 142 -0.61 -1.04 23.40
C GLU A 142 0.50 -2.07 23.13
N ASP A 143 0.69 -2.47 21.86
CA ASP A 143 1.75 -3.37 21.42
C ASP A 143 3.16 -2.78 21.71
N VAL A 144 3.37 -1.49 21.43
CA VAL A 144 4.64 -0.81 21.73
C VAL A 144 4.89 -0.72 23.24
N SER A 145 3.84 -0.55 24.05
CA SER A 145 3.96 -0.52 25.51
C SER A 145 4.41 -1.87 26.08
N TRP A 146 3.88 -2.97 25.52
CA TRP A 146 4.28 -4.32 25.88
C TRP A 146 5.72 -4.63 25.48
N ILE A 147 6.14 -4.28 24.25
CA ILE A 147 7.53 -4.46 23.79
C ILE A 147 8.51 -3.67 24.66
N LYS A 148 8.15 -2.44 25.02
CA LYS A 148 8.99 -1.59 25.89
C LYS A 148 9.12 -2.17 27.30
N SER A 149 8.04 -2.71 27.86
CA SER A 149 8.09 -3.38 29.18
C SER A 149 8.99 -4.62 29.17
N ARG A 150 8.99 -5.36 28.06
CA ARG A 150 9.79 -6.59 27.89
C ARG A 150 11.28 -6.31 27.64
N LEU A 151 11.63 -5.15 27.07
CA LEU A 151 13.02 -4.70 26.91
C LEU A 151 13.62 -4.09 28.18
N ILE A 152 12.79 -3.59 29.11
CA ILE A 152 13.24 -2.96 30.36
C ILE A 152 13.36 -3.98 31.51
N GLN A 153 12.84 -5.20 31.35
CA GLN A 153 12.94 -6.24 32.37
C GLN A 153 14.14 -7.18 32.07
N PRO A 154 15.29 -7.04 32.77
CA PRO A 154 16.35 -8.03 32.68
C PRO A 154 15.87 -9.38 33.28
N PRO A 155 16.30 -10.52 32.71
CA PRO A 155 15.93 -11.84 33.24
C PRO A 155 16.49 -12.00 34.66
N SER A 156 15.60 -12.33 35.61
CA SER A 156 15.95 -12.75 36.98
C SER A 156 16.39 -14.21 37.01
#